data_AF-A0A961BFY0-F1
#
_entry.id   AF-A0A961BFY0-F1
#
_cell.length_a   1.000
_cell.length_b   1.000
_cell.length_c   1.000
_cell.angle_alpha   90.00
_cell.angle_beta   90.00
_cell.angle_gamma   90.00
#
_symmetry.space_group_name_H-M   'P 1'
#
loop_
_entity.id
_entity.type
_entity.pdbx_description
1 polymer ?
#
loop_
_entity_poly.entity_id
_entity_poly.type
_entity_poly.pdbx_seq_one_letter_code
_entity_poly.pdbx_strand_id
1 'polypeptide(L)'
;MNARSPSPAPLPPSTVRRAGGFRFSLTDALVLSAATVLTVWLWRREFVLWWALPLVLGHFFLFCNVFLVRRWLEILWALSFLVNAGLHLLQGDTGWWPVAGIQLPFTVGVVLWEILSPGYHGIGSRSAGANTARPSPSRKDPPENR
;
A
#
# COMPACT_ATOMS: atom_id res chain seq x y z
N MET A 1 -13.04 -30.54 -49.77
CA MET A 1 -12.14 -30.94 -48.67
C MET A 1 -11.54 -29.67 -48.07
N ASN A 2 -12.12 -29.18 -46.96
CA ASN A 2 -11.68 -27.92 -46.34
C ASN A 2 -10.64 -28.21 -45.24
N ALA A 3 -9.40 -27.80 -45.49
CA ALA A 3 -8.31 -27.87 -44.53
C ALA A 3 -8.56 -26.88 -43.38
N ARG A 4 -8.84 -27.40 -42.18
CA ARG A 4 -8.86 -26.58 -40.95
C ARG A 4 -7.43 -26.26 -40.57
N SER A 5 -7.07 -24.97 -40.63
CA SER A 5 -5.85 -24.46 -40.02
C SER A 5 -5.87 -24.69 -38.50
N PRO A 6 -4.76 -25.13 -37.87
CA PRO A 6 -4.72 -25.33 -36.43
C PRO A 6 -4.83 -23.99 -35.69
N SER A 7 -5.72 -23.95 -34.70
CA SER A 7 -5.92 -22.78 -33.84
C SER A 7 -4.63 -22.49 -33.05
N PRO A 8 -4.14 -21.22 -33.00
CA PRO A 8 -2.96 -20.88 -32.23
C PRO A 8 -3.20 -21.14 -30.73
N ALA A 9 -2.21 -21.75 -30.08
CA ALA A 9 -2.25 -22.07 -28.66
C ALA A 9 -2.49 -20.81 -27.80
N PRO A 10 -3.24 -20.92 -26.69
CA PRO A 10 -3.44 -19.80 -25.78
C PRO A 10 -2.11 -19.33 -25.22
N LEU A 11 -1.79 -18.05 -25.41
CA LEU A 11 -0.58 -17.44 -24.85
C LEU A 11 -0.63 -17.52 -23.31
N PRO A 12 0.52 -17.73 -22.64
CA PRO A 12 0.58 -17.71 -21.19
C PRO A 12 0.11 -16.34 -20.69
N PRO A 13 -0.60 -16.28 -19.54
CA PRO A 13 -1.03 -15.03 -18.96
C PRO A 13 0.21 -14.16 -18.75
N SER A 14 0.29 -13.08 -19.52
CA SER A 14 1.31 -12.05 -19.33
C SER A 14 1.29 -11.67 -17.86
N THR A 15 2.41 -11.92 -17.17
CA THR A 15 2.57 -11.53 -15.78
C THR A 15 2.46 -10.02 -15.75
N VAL A 16 1.28 -9.54 -15.37
CA VAL A 16 1.05 -8.12 -15.10
C VAL A 16 2.03 -7.75 -14.01
N ARG A 17 3.17 -7.20 -14.43
CA ARG A 17 4.21 -6.69 -13.55
C ARG A 17 3.57 -5.52 -12.82
N ARG A 18 2.96 -5.80 -11.67
CA ARG A 18 2.38 -4.78 -10.79
C ARG A 18 3.55 -3.94 -10.31
N ALA A 19 3.73 -2.80 -10.97
CA ALA A 19 4.77 -1.86 -10.69
C ALA A 19 4.57 -1.35 -9.26
N GLY A 20 5.38 -1.85 -8.33
CA GLY A 20 5.57 -1.23 -7.03
C GLY A 20 6.23 0.12 -7.26
N GLY A 21 5.44 1.17 -7.16
CA GLY A 21 5.86 2.55 -7.32
C GLY A 21 5.13 3.41 -6.31
N PHE A 22 5.85 4.33 -5.68
CA PHE A 22 5.31 5.36 -4.81
C PHE A 22 4.24 6.16 -5.59
N ARG A 23 2.96 5.97 -5.26
CA ARG A 23 1.84 6.65 -5.93
C ARG A 23 1.49 7.89 -5.11
N PHE A 24 2.33 8.91 -5.18
CA PHE A 24 1.93 10.23 -4.69
C PHE A 24 1.05 10.89 -5.76
N SER A 25 -0.28 10.75 -5.64
CA SER A 25 -1.20 11.38 -6.59
C SER A 25 -1.39 12.86 -6.25
N LEU A 26 -1.64 13.69 -7.27
CA LEU A 26 -2.07 15.08 -7.06
C LEU A 26 -3.32 15.16 -6.17
N THR A 27 -4.19 14.16 -6.28
CA THR A 27 -5.38 14.01 -5.43
C THR A 27 -5.02 13.89 -3.95
N ASP A 28 -3.97 13.12 -3.61
CA ASP A 28 -3.53 12.96 -2.22
C ASP A 28 -2.99 14.28 -1.67
N ALA A 29 -2.22 15.03 -2.48
CA ALA A 29 -1.71 16.35 -2.11
C ALA A 29 -2.86 17.32 -1.81
N LEU A 30 -3.90 17.32 -2.65
CA LEU A 30 -5.10 18.14 -2.44
C LEU A 30 -5.83 17.73 -1.15
N VAL A 31 -6.03 16.43 -0.91
CA VAL A 31 -6.67 15.92 0.31
C VAL A 31 -5.87 16.30 1.55
N LEU A 32 -4.54 16.12 1.55
CA LEU A 32 -3.66 16.50 2.66
C LEU A 32 -3.66 18.01 2.90
N SER A 33 -3.68 18.82 1.85
CA SER A 33 -3.74 20.28 1.96
C SER A 33 -5.08 20.73 2.56
N ALA A 34 -6.20 20.21 2.08
CA ALA A 34 -7.53 20.50 2.60
C ALA A 34 -7.67 20.06 4.07
N ALA A 35 -7.13 18.88 4.40
CA ALA A 35 -7.11 18.37 5.77
C ALA A 35 -6.29 19.28 6.68
N THR A 36 -5.12 19.73 6.24
CA THR A 36 -4.27 20.65 7.02
C THR A 36 -5.00 21.95 7.29
N VAL A 37 -5.66 22.53 6.29
CA VAL A 37 -6.47 23.75 6.45
C VAL A 37 -7.62 23.51 7.44
N LEU A 38 -8.33 22.40 7.31
CA LEU A 38 -9.42 22.02 8.20
C LEU A 38 -8.94 21.80 9.64
N THR A 39 -7.80 21.15 9.83
CA THR A 39 -7.17 20.94 11.14
C THR A 39 -6.79 22.27 11.78
N VAL A 40 -6.16 23.18 11.04
CA VAL A 40 -5.82 24.53 11.53
C VAL A 40 -7.09 25.28 11.91
N TRP A 41 -8.15 25.18 11.10
CA TRP A 41 -9.42 25.81 11.39
C TRP A 41 -10.10 25.25 12.65
N LEU A 42 -10.12 23.93 12.83
CA LEU A 42 -10.63 23.24 14.03
C LEU A 42 -9.81 23.58 15.27
N TRP A 43 -8.48 23.65 15.14
CA TRP A 43 -7.59 24.01 16.23
C TRP A 43 -7.89 25.42 16.73
N ARG A 44 -8.12 26.39 15.83
CA ARG A 44 -8.55 27.75 16.20
C ARG A 44 -9.94 27.82 16.85
N ARG A 45 -10.75 26.78 16.69
CA ARG A 45 -12.07 26.65 17.34
C ARG A 45 -12.01 25.91 18.67
N GLU A 46 -10.82 25.60 19.19
CA GLU A 46 -10.62 24.83 20.44
C GLU A 46 -11.33 23.47 20.40
N PHE A 47 -11.50 22.91 19.20
CA PHE A 47 -12.22 21.65 19.02
C PHE A 47 -11.39 20.50 19.52
N VAL A 48 -11.82 19.83 20.59
CA VAL A 48 -11.08 18.75 21.28
C VAL A 48 -10.50 17.67 20.34
N LEU A 49 -11.19 17.34 19.25
CA LEU A 49 -10.77 16.29 18.29
C LEU A 49 -9.97 16.81 17.08
N TRP A 50 -9.45 18.04 17.12
CA TRP A 50 -8.68 18.61 16.01
C TRP A 50 -7.52 17.71 15.55
N TRP A 51 -6.90 16.99 16.50
CA TRP A 51 -5.75 16.10 16.27
C TRP A 51 -6.12 14.75 15.65
N ALA A 52 -7.37 14.30 15.77
CA ALA A 52 -7.80 13.02 15.22
C ALA A 52 -7.78 13.05 13.68
N LEU A 53 -8.12 14.20 13.11
CA LEU A 53 -8.17 14.43 11.67
C LEU A 53 -6.82 14.21 10.96
N PRO A 54 -5.73 14.93 11.32
CA PRO A 54 -4.43 14.73 10.68
C PRO A 54 -3.84 13.35 11.00
N LEU A 55 -4.14 12.79 12.18
CA LEU A 55 -3.66 11.48 12.58
C LEU A 55 -4.29 10.39 11.70
N VAL A 56 -5.62 10.35 11.58
CA VAL A 56 -6.31 9.37 10.73
C VAL A 56 -5.91 9.55 9.27
N LEU A 57 -5.99 10.77 8.72
CA LEU A 57 -5.69 10.99 7.30
C LEU A 57 -4.23 10.69 6.96
N GLY A 58 -3.29 11.08 7.82
CA GLY A 58 -1.87 10.79 7.63
C GLY A 58 -1.59 9.29 7.60
N HIS A 59 -2.23 8.52 8.48
CA HIS A 59 -2.06 7.06 8.53
C HIS A 59 -2.71 6.35 7.35
N PHE A 60 -3.93 6.75 6.95
CA PHE A 60 -4.54 6.24 5.72
C PHE A 60 -3.69 6.53 4.49
N PHE A 61 -3.16 7.75 4.39
CA PHE A 61 -2.24 8.11 3.31
C PHE A 61 -0.99 7.21 3.33
N LEU A 62 -0.40 6.99 4.51
CA LEU A 62 0.76 6.12 4.68
C LEU A 62 0.46 4.68 4.22
N PHE A 63 -0.67 4.13 4.63
CA PHE A 63 -1.07 2.76 4.31
C PHE A 63 -1.42 2.58 2.84
N CYS A 64 -2.23 3.48 2.28
CA CYS A 64 -2.71 3.36 0.91
C CYS A 64 -1.63 3.71 -0.13
N ASN A 65 -0.81 4.74 0.12
CA ASN A 65 0.11 5.28 -0.89
C ASN A 65 1.58 4.87 -0.70
N VAL A 66 2.03 4.65 0.54
CA VAL A 66 3.44 4.33 0.85
C VAL A 66 3.64 2.83 0.98
N PHE A 67 2.85 2.18 1.84
CA PHE A 67 3.04 0.78 2.18
C PHE A 67 2.17 -0.20 1.37
N LEU A 68 1.15 0.28 0.66
CA LEU A 68 0.17 -0.54 -0.07
C LEU A 68 -0.36 -1.70 0.81
N VAL A 69 -0.76 -1.35 2.03
CA VAL A 69 -1.23 -2.31 3.03
C VAL A 69 -2.50 -3.01 2.53
N ARG A 70 -2.66 -4.30 2.82
CA ARG A 70 -3.88 -5.04 2.47
C ARG A 70 -5.10 -4.42 3.16
N ARG A 71 -6.18 -4.23 2.40
CA ARG A 71 -7.47 -3.66 2.86
C ARG A 71 -8.01 -4.21 4.19
N TRP A 72 -7.75 -5.47 4.51
CA TRP A 72 -8.16 -6.06 5.79
C TRP A 72 -7.43 -5.45 7.01
N LEU A 73 -6.13 -5.16 6.87
CA LEU A 73 -5.32 -4.56 7.93
C LEU A 73 -5.71 -3.09 8.16
N GLU A 74 -6.11 -2.38 7.12
CA GLU A 74 -6.67 -1.01 7.25
C GLU A 74 -7.94 -1.00 8.10
N ILE A 75 -8.85 -1.96 7.90
CA ILE A 75 -10.09 -2.08 8.66
C ILE A 75 -9.78 -2.43 10.13
N LEU A 76 -8.86 -3.37 10.36
CA LEU A 76 -8.44 -3.74 11.71
C LEU A 76 -7.82 -2.55 12.46
N TRP A 77 -6.98 -1.77 11.76
CA TRP A 77 -6.40 -0.55 12.29
C TRP A 77 -7.46 0.51 12.60
N ALA A 78 -8.39 0.75 11.67
CA ALA A 78 -9.47 1.73 11.87
C ALA A 78 -10.39 1.36 13.04
N LEU A 79 -10.73 0.07 13.18
CA LEU A 79 -11.50 -0.43 14.32
C LEU A 79 -10.72 -0.26 15.63
N SER A 80 -9.43 -0.60 15.65
CA SER A 80 -8.59 -0.44 16.83
C SER A 80 -8.50 1.04 17.26
N PHE A 81 -8.33 1.95 16.31
CA PHE A 81 -8.29 3.38 16.55
C PHE A 81 -9.62 3.88 17.11
N LEU A 82 -10.74 3.47 16.51
CA LEU A 82 -12.07 3.90 16.94
C LEU A 82 -12.38 3.44 18.36
N VAL A 83 -12.04 2.19 18.70
CA VAL A 83 -12.20 1.67 20.07
C VAL A 83 -11.30 2.42 21.05
N ASN A 84 -10.03 2.63 20.71
CA ASN A 84 -9.07 3.32 21.57
C ASN A 84 -9.49 4.78 21.82
N ALA A 85 -9.77 5.53 20.75
CA ALA A 85 -10.24 6.91 20.85
C ALA A 85 -11.58 6.99 21.59
N GLY A 86 -12.51 6.06 21.34
CA GLY A 86 -13.80 5.99 22.03
C GLY A 86 -13.67 5.74 23.53
N LEU A 87 -12.78 4.83 23.95
CA LEU A 87 -12.51 4.56 25.36
C LEU A 87 -11.92 5.80 26.07
N HIS A 88 -10.97 6.48 25.44
CA HIS A 88 -10.40 7.72 25.98
C HIS A 88 -11.43 8.85 26.10
N LEU A 89 -12.30 9.01 25.09
CA LEU A 89 -13.41 9.95 25.15
C LEU A 89 -14.40 9.63 26.28
N LEU A 90 -14.71 8.35 26.50
CA LEU A 90 -15.60 7.91 27.59
C LEU A 90 -14.99 8.14 28.98
N GLN A 91 -13.66 8.08 29.09
CA GLN A 91 -12.92 8.36 30.33
C GLN A 91 -12.75 9.87 30.58
N GLY A 92 -13.19 10.73 29.64
CA GLY A 92 -12.98 12.18 29.70
C GLY A 92 -11.53 12.59 29.44
N ASP A 93 -10.66 11.63 29.12
CA ASP A 93 -9.27 11.90 28.76
C ASP A 93 -9.20 12.24 27.28
N THR A 94 -9.24 13.54 27.02
CA THR A 94 -9.29 14.09 25.67
C THR A 94 -7.90 14.40 25.11
N GLY A 95 -6.85 14.02 25.85
CA GLY A 95 -5.47 14.16 25.42
C GLY A 95 -5.19 13.31 24.18
N TRP A 96 -4.50 13.90 23.20
CA TRP A 96 -4.03 13.17 22.02
C TRP A 96 -2.92 12.17 22.36
N TRP A 97 -2.21 12.39 23.46
CA TRP A 97 -1.02 11.64 23.84
C TRP A 97 -1.27 10.15 24.14
N PRO A 98 -2.21 9.77 25.03
CA PRO A 98 -2.43 8.36 25.33
C PRO A 98 -2.96 7.59 24.11
N VAL A 99 -3.83 8.22 23.32
CA VAL A 99 -4.32 7.62 22.06
C VAL A 99 -3.16 7.41 21.08
N ALA A 100 -2.32 8.43 20.85
CA ALA A 100 -1.18 8.33 19.95
C ALA A 100 -0.11 7.33 20.45
N GLY A 101 0.13 7.28 21.76
CA GLY A 101 1.11 6.39 22.38
C GLY A 101 0.78 4.91 22.22
N ILE A 102 -0.51 4.55 22.20
CA ILE A 102 -0.97 3.17 21.93
C ILE A 102 -1.09 2.93 20.42
N GLN A 103 -1.55 3.93 19.66
CA GLN A 103 -1.80 3.76 18.23
C GLN A 103 -0.51 3.70 17.39
N LEU A 104 0.54 4.42 17.77
CA LEU A 104 1.83 4.42 17.07
C LEU A 104 2.50 3.04 17.04
N PRO A 105 2.70 2.32 18.17
CA PRO A 105 3.32 1.00 18.13
C PRO A 105 2.45 -0.01 17.37
N PHE A 106 1.12 0.11 17.44
CA PHE A 106 0.22 -0.73 16.64
C PHE A 106 0.40 -0.47 15.13
N THR A 107 0.48 0.80 14.74
CA THR A 107 0.77 1.23 13.36
C THR A 107 2.11 0.68 12.89
N VAL A 108 3.17 0.87 13.68
CA VAL A 108 4.51 0.38 13.37
C VAL A 108 4.50 -1.15 13.24
N GLY A 109 3.80 -1.85 14.12
CA GLY A 109 3.64 -3.31 14.04
C GLY A 109 2.98 -3.77 12.74
N VAL A 110 1.87 -3.14 12.34
CA VAL A 110 1.17 -3.44 11.08
C VAL A 110 2.08 -3.16 9.87
N VAL A 111 2.79 -2.03 9.89
CA VAL A 111 3.72 -1.65 8.81
C VAL A 111 4.90 -2.62 8.71
N LEU A 112 5.53 -2.95 9.83
CA LEU A 112 6.63 -3.91 9.87
C LEU A 112 6.19 -5.29 9.42
N TRP A 113 5.00 -5.74 9.86
CA TRP A 113 4.44 -7.02 9.41
C TRP A 113 4.23 -7.06 7.90
N GLU A 114 3.73 -5.96 7.31
CA GLU A 114 3.53 -5.86 5.87
C GLU A 114 4.87 -5.83 5.12
N ILE A 115 5.88 -5.11 5.62
CA ILE A 115 7.25 -5.09 5.06
C ILE A 115 7.90 -6.49 5.11
N LEU A 116 7.66 -7.23 6.19
CA LEU A 116 8.19 -8.58 6.39
C LEU A 116 7.41 -9.65 5.62
N SER A 117 6.25 -9.31 5.05
CA SER A 117 5.41 -10.26 4.32
C SER A 117 6.03 -10.58 2.94
N PRO A 118 6.16 -11.86 2.55
CA PRO A 118 6.81 -12.28 1.30
C PRO A 118 6.07 -11.85 0.02
N GLY A 119 4.91 -11.18 0.14
CA GLY A 119 4.17 -10.55 -0.95
C GLY A 119 4.34 -9.03 -1.04
N TYR A 120 5.29 -8.42 -0.32
CA TYR A 120 5.44 -6.96 -0.26
C TYR A 120 5.90 -6.37 -1.61
N HIS A 121 5.11 -5.43 -2.15
CA HIS A 121 5.36 -4.74 -3.43
C HIS A 121 5.53 -3.22 -3.25
N GLY A 122 5.86 -2.74 -2.04
CA GLY A 122 6.03 -1.31 -1.76
C GLY A 122 7.37 -0.72 -2.22
N ILE A 123 7.74 0.43 -1.64
CA ILE A 123 9.01 1.13 -1.88
C ILE A 123 10.18 0.15 -1.64
N GLY A 124 10.81 -0.33 -2.72
CA GLY A 124 11.93 -1.27 -2.65
C GLY A 124 11.84 -2.52 -3.54
N SER A 125 10.74 -2.79 -4.24
CA SER A 125 10.62 -3.99 -5.10
C SER A 125 11.50 -3.99 -6.37
N ARG A 126 12.42 -3.04 -6.53
CA ARG A 126 13.41 -3.05 -7.61
C ARG A 126 14.71 -3.69 -7.14
N SER A 127 14.96 -4.88 -7.69
CA SER A 127 16.26 -5.43 -8.12
C SER A 127 16.67 -6.74 -7.44
N ALA A 128 15.95 -7.82 -7.74
CA ALA A 128 16.45 -9.18 -7.51
C ALA A 128 16.09 -10.14 -8.67
N GLY A 129 16.08 -9.66 -9.92
CA GLY A 129 15.73 -10.56 -11.03
C GLY A 129 16.09 -10.10 -12.45
N ALA A 130 16.97 -9.10 -12.61
CA ALA A 130 17.39 -8.64 -13.94
C ALA A 130 18.67 -9.31 -14.45
N ASN A 131 19.25 -10.29 -13.73
CA ASN A 131 20.58 -10.82 -14.08
C ASN A 131 20.71 -12.36 -14.11
N THR A 132 19.60 -13.11 -14.11
CA THR A 132 19.69 -14.54 -14.38
C THR A 132 19.46 -14.79 -15.86
N ALA A 133 20.55 -14.62 -16.61
CA ALA A 133 20.92 -15.39 -17.78
C ALA A 133 19.79 -16.24 -18.41
N ARG A 134 19.24 -15.78 -19.53
CA ARG A 134 18.82 -16.73 -20.57
C ARG A 134 20.08 -17.10 -21.35
N PRO A 135 20.66 -18.31 -21.20
CA PRO A 135 21.42 -18.87 -22.30
C PRO A 135 20.42 -19.10 -23.43
N SER A 136 20.56 -18.34 -24.53
CA SER A 136 19.89 -18.66 -25.79
C SER A 136 20.25 -20.11 -26.13
N PRO A 137 19.27 -21.02 -26.28
CA PRO A 137 19.57 -22.33 -26.80
C PRO A 137 20.08 -22.15 -28.23
N SER A 138 21.38 -22.39 -28.41
CA SER A 138 22.06 -22.55 -29.67
C SER A 138 21.19 -23.40 -30.59
N ARG A 139 20.61 -22.75 -31.60
CA ARG A 139 20.01 -23.41 -32.76
C ARG A 139 21.09 -24.28 -33.39
N LYS A 140 21.01 -25.59 -33.18
CA LYS A 140 21.76 -26.54 -34.01
C LYS A 140 21.01 -26.65 -35.32
N ASP A 141 21.53 -26.01 -36.37
CA ASP A 141 21.05 -26.23 -37.72
C ASP A 141 21.32 -27.70 -38.10
N PRO A 142 20.32 -28.42 -38.64
CA PRO A 142 20.50 -29.79 -39.08
C PRO A 142 21.43 -29.83 -40.32
N PRO A 143 22.24 -30.90 -40.47
CA PRO A 143 23.17 -30.99 -41.59
C PRO A 143 22.41 -31.07 -42.91
N GLU A 144 22.79 -30.15 -43.79
CA GLU A 144 22.64 -30.19 -45.23
C GLU A 144 23.08 -31.57 -45.76
N ASN A 145 22.12 -32.38 -46.22
CA ASN A 145 22.39 -33.61 -46.96
C ASN A 145 22.13 -33.31 -48.44
N ARG A 146 23.21 -33.32 -49.21
CA ARG A 146 23.25 -33.16 -50.66
C ARG A 146 23.87 -34.41 -51.27
#